data_AF-A0A8J2LV36-F1
#
_entry.id   AF-A0A8J2LV36-F1
#
_cell.length_a   1.000
_cell.length_b   1.000
_cell.length_c   1.000
_cell.angle_alpha   90.00
_cell.angle_beta   90.00
_cell.angle_gamma   90.00
#
_symmetry.space_group_name_H-M   'P 1'
#
loop_
_entity.id
_entity.type
_entity.pdbx_description
1 polymer ?
#
loop_
_entity_poly.entity_id
_entity_poly.type
_entity_poly.pdbx_seq_one_letter_code
_entity_poly.pdbx_strand_id
1 'polypeptide(L)'
;MSDNDISRSLVISGLPSALLRDTADDFAETIYELLETTFNVRRDAVIRLIRSPRLEASQDQEEFGCKCLISFRSRLDYHSVIVQKSKLESPTSISSITKIPWDITRSNEELSKVTDMWTKDDEMRASFFENIL
;
A
#
# COMPACT_ATOMS: atom_id res chain seq x y z
N MET A 1 -18.88 -9.15 -4.96
CA MET A 1 -18.05 -8.66 -6.08
C MET A 1 -16.76 -8.14 -5.47
N SER A 2 -15.73 -8.99 -5.45
CA SER A 2 -14.43 -8.64 -4.87
C SER A 2 -13.40 -8.74 -5.98
N ASP A 3 -13.60 -7.96 -7.05
CA ASP A 3 -12.60 -7.78 -8.09
C ASP A 3 -11.43 -7.01 -7.47
N ASN A 4 -10.50 -7.75 -6.88
CA ASN A 4 -9.10 -7.35 -6.93
C ASN A 4 -8.77 -7.26 -8.42
N ASP A 5 -8.99 -6.08 -9.00
CA ASP A 5 -8.86 -5.88 -10.42
C ASP A 5 -7.36 -5.82 -10.74
N ILE A 6 -6.76 -7.01 -10.78
CA ILE A 6 -5.37 -7.27 -11.12
C ILE A 6 -5.04 -6.61 -12.47
N SER A 7 -6.03 -6.52 -13.36
CA SER A 7 -5.92 -5.83 -14.65
C SER A 7 -5.66 -4.32 -14.54
N ARG A 8 -5.82 -3.74 -13.35
CA ARG A 8 -5.55 -2.33 -13.01
C ARG A 8 -4.49 -2.20 -11.91
N SER A 9 -3.70 -3.24 -11.66
CA SER A 9 -2.74 -3.26 -10.55
C SER A 9 -1.32 -3.56 -11.02
N LEU A 10 -0.34 -2.91 -10.40
CA LEU A 10 1.09 -3.15 -10.64
C LEU A 10 1.86 -3.14 -9.33
N VAL A 11 3.10 -3.60 -9.41
CA VAL A 11 4.06 -3.55 -8.31
C VAL A 11 5.21 -2.65 -8.69
N ILE A 12 5.55 -1.71 -7.81
CA ILE A 12 6.83 -1.00 -7.81
C ILE A 12 7.76 -1.76 -6.88
N SER A 13 8.97 -2.09 -7.35
CA SER A 13 10.01 -2.77 -6.57
C SER A 13 11.30 -1.97 -6.59
N GLY A 14 12.22 -2.25 -5.66
CA GLY A 14 13.48 -1.53 -5.57
C GLY A 14 13.32 -0.10 -5.06
N LEU A 15 12.32 0.12 -4.19
CA LEU A 15 12.16 1.36 -3.45
C LEU A 15 13.13 1.39 -2.26
N PRO A 16 13.56 2.57 -1.79
CA PRO A 16 14.44 2.69 -0.63
C PRO A 16 13.84 2.00 0.60
N SER A 17 14.65 1.23 1.31
CA SER A 17 14.20 0.55 2.54
C SER A 17 13.83 1.53 3.66
N ALA A 18 14.31 2.77 3.61
CA ALA A 18 13.89 3.85 4.50
C ALA A 18 12.36 4.03 4.50
N LEU A 19 11.70 3.86 3.34
CA LEU A 19 10.25 3.97 3.19
C LEU A 19 9.46 2.92 3.99
N LEU A 20 10.10 1.86 4.49
CA LEU A 20 9.48 0.87 5.38
C LEU A 20 9.22 1.43 6.78
N ARG A 21 9.99 2.43 7.20
CA ARG A 21 9.90 3.07 8.52
C ARG A 21 8.90 4.21 8.54
N ASP A 22 8.52 4.71 7.37
CA ASP A 22 7.57 5.79 7.22
C ASP A 22 6.19 5.42 7.76
N THR A 23 5.44 6.43 8.17
CA THR A 23 4.01 6.28 8.42
C THR A 23 3.29 5.87 7.13
N ALA A 24 2.05 5.39 7.25
CA ALA A 24 1.27 5.03 6.08
C ALA A 24 1.01 6.25 5.17
N ASP A 25 0.82 7.42 5.77
CA ASP A 25 0.54 8.67 5.05
C ASP A 25 1.80 9.18 4.34
N ASP A 26 2.94 9.26 5.02
CA ASP A 26 4.21 9.72 4.41
C ASP A 26 4.65 8.80 3.26
N PHE A 27 4.46 7.49 3.44
CA PHE A 27 4.70 6.52 2.39
C PHE A 27 3.78 6.75 1.18
N ALA A 28 2.48 6.93 1.43
CA ALA A 28 1.52 7.16 0.37
C ALA A 28 1.82 8.46 -0.40
N GLU A 29 2.12 9.55 0.31
CA GLU A 29 2.52 10.84 -0.28
C GLU A 29 3.75 10.68 -1.19
N THR A 30 4.79 9.99 -0.72
CA THR A 30 6.00 9.72 -1.52
C THR A 30 5.68 8.98 -2.81
N ILE A 31 4.81 7.98 -2.75
CA ILE A 31 4.41 7.23 -3.95
C ILE A 31 3.53 8.08 -4.87
N TYR A 32 2.65 8.92 -4.32
CA TYR A 32 1.84 9.83 -5.13
C TYR A 32 2.70 10.87 -5.86
N GLU A 33 3.69 11.45 -5.18
CA GLU A 33 4.65 12.36 -5.81
C GLU A 33 5.44 11.67 -6.91
N LEU A 34 5.90 10.43 -6.69
CA LEU A 34 6.57 9.64 -7.72
C LEU A 34 5.67 9.43 -8.95
N LEU A 35 4.40 9.06 -8.73
CA LEU A 35 3.43 8.82 -9.80
C LEU A 35 3.11 10.08 -10.59
N GLU A 36 2.94 11.20 -9.90
CA GLU A 36 2.60 12.48 -10.51
C GLU A 36 3.78 13.05 -11.30
N THR A 37 4.97 13.09 -10.70
CA THR A 37 6.19 13.65 -11.31
C THR A 37 6.70 12.82 -12.48
N THR A 38 6.64 11.48 -12.38
CA THR A 38 7.26 10.59 -13.39
C THR A 38 6.28 10.22 -14.49
N PHE A 39 5.01 9.97 -14.13
CA PHE A 39 4.01 9.40 -15.03
C PHE A 39 2.82 10.33 -15.33
N ASN A 40 2.75 11.50 -14.69
CA ASN A 40 1.62 12.43 -14.78
C ASN A 40 0.30 11.77 -14.33
N VAL A 41 0.37 10.92 -13.31
CA VAL A 41 -0.79 10.25 -12.72
C VAL A 41 -1.14 10.93 -11.40
N ARG A 42 -2.37 11.44 -11.32
CA ARG A 42 -2.88 12.13 -10.14
C ARG A 42 -3.16 11.16 -8.99
N ARG A 43 -3.11 11.66 -7.76
CA ARG A 43 -3.41 10.89 -6.53
C ARG A 43 -4.79 10.21 -6.56
N ASP A 44 -5.81 10.90 -7.06
CA ASP A 44 -7.19 10.40 -7.13
C ASP A 44 -7.37 9.21 -8.10
N ALA A 45 -6.37 8.93 -8.95
CA ALA A 45 -6.33 7.76 -9.79
C ALA A 45 -5.94 6.49 -9.03
N VAL A 46 -5.41 6.58 -7.80
CA VAL A 46 -5.03 5.42 -6.99
C VAL A 46 -6.17 5.04 -6.05
N ILE A 47 -6.64 3.79 -6.14
CA ILE A 47 -7.67 3.24 -5.24
C ILE A 47 -7.01 2.59 -4.03
N ARG A 48 -5.88 1.91 -4.24
CA ARG A 48 -5.26 1.10 -3.21
C ARG A 48 -3.75 1.14 -3.34
N LEU A 49 -3.11 1.22 -2.18
CA LEU A 49 -1.67 1.28 -2.04
C LEU A 49 -1.27 0.39 -0.86
N ILE A 50 -0.40 -0.59 -1.10
CA ILE A 50 0.05 -1.54 -0.08
C ILE A 50 1.56 -1.65 -0.11
N ARG A 51 2.19 -1.35 1.03
CA ARG A 51 3.63 -1.48 1.25
C ARG A 51 4.01 -2.92 1.62
N SER A 52 5.17 -3.39 1.16
CA SER A 52 5.76 -4.69 1.51
C SER A 52 7.31 -4.64 1.47
N PRO A 53 8.04 -5.37 2.32
CA PRO A 53 7.55 -6.13 3.47
C PRO A 53 7.00 -5.21 4.56
N ARG A 54 6.17 -5.74 5.47
CA ARG A 54 5.85 -5.01 6.70
C ARG A 54 7.11 -5.03 7.57
N LEU A 55 7.47 -3.90 8.18
CA LEU A 55 8.74 -3.70 8.89
C LEU A 55 9.10 -4.93 9.76
N GLU A 56 9.98 -5.79 9.27
CA GLU A 56 10.59 -6.87 10.05
C GLU A 56 11.82 -6.27 10.74
N ALA A 57 11.96 -6.50 12.04
CA ALA A 57 12.99 -5.93 12.90
C ALA A 57 14.39 -6.54 12.68
N SER A 58 14.75 -6.88 11.45
CA SER A 58 16.06 -7.41 11.10
C SER A 58 17.03 -6.28 10.73
N GLN A 59 18.23 -6.33 11.32
CA GLN A 59 19.27 -5.30 11.23
C GLN A 59 20.03 -5.27 9.90
N ASP A 60 19.76 -6.20 8.97
CA ASP A 60 20.39 -6.28 7.65
C ASP A 60 19.43 -5.84 6.53
N GLN A 61 18.84 -4.64 6.65
CA GLN A 61 18.04 -4.10 5.55
C GLN A 61 18.97 -3.57 4.47
N GLU A 62 19.03 -4.27 3.33
CA GLU A 62 19.60 -3.75 2.08
C GLU A 62 19.07 -2.33 1.81
N GLU A 63 19.87 -1.48 1.16
CA GLU A 63 19.50 -0.09 0.83
C GLU A 63 18.16 -0.01 0.07
N PHE A 64 17.86 -1.03 -0.75
CA PHE A 64 16.65 -1.16 -1.55
C PHE A 64 15.96 -2.50 -1.32
N GLY A 65 14.87 -2.51 -0.56
CA GLY A 65 14.08 -3.71 -0.30
C GLY A 65 12.57 -3.46 -0.27
N CYS A 66 12.16 -2.19 -0.36
CA CYS A 66 10.76 -1.82 -0.30
C CYS A 66 10.06 -2.10 -1.65
N LYS A 67 8.84 -2.60 -1.56
CA LYS A 67 7.91 -2.85 -2.66
C LYS A 67 6.56 -2.25 -2.35
N CYS A 68 5.84 -1.87 -3.40
CA CYS A 68 4.51 -1.31 -3.29
C CYS A 68 3.59 -1.92 -4.33
N LEU A 69 2.45 -2.46 -3.90
CA LEU A 69 1.33 -2.77 -4.78
C LEU A 69 0.47 -1.53 -4.94
N ILE A 70 0.13 -1.19 -6.18
CA ILE A 70 -0.71 -0.05 -6.52
C ILE A 70 -1.86 -0.56 -7.38
N SER A 71 -3.09 -0.20 -7.01
CA SER A 71 -4.29 -0.44 -7.81
C SER A 71 -4.90 0.88 -8.25
N PHE A 72 -5.14 1.01 -9.55
CA PHE A 72 -5.66 2.23 -10.16
C PHE A 72 -7.18 2.18 -10.34
N ARG A 73 -7.76 3.38 -10.42
CA ARG A 73 -9.17 3.61 -10.72
C ARG A 73 -9.50 3.24 -12.15
N SER A 74 -8.65 3.57 -13.11
CA SER A 74 -8.86 3.21 -14.51
C SER A 74 -7.71 2.38 -15.09
N ARG A 75 -8.01 1.64 -16.15
CA ARG A 75 -6.97 0.97 -16.95
C ARG A 75 -6.09 1.97 -17.70
N LEU A 76 -6.59 3.17 -18.00
CA LEU A 76 -5.81 4.19 -18.70
C LEU A 76 -4.65 4.69 -17.84
N ASP A 77 -4.88 4.91 -16.54
CA ASP A 77 -3.84 5.32 -15.59
C ASP A 77 -2.78 4.21 -15.45
N TYR A 78 -3.24 2.97 -15.26
CA TYR A 78 -2.37 1.79 -15.25
C TYR A 78 -1.50 1.70 -16.52
N HIS A 79 -2.12 1.78 -17.71
CA HIS A 79 -1.39 1.70 -18.97
C HIS A 79 -0.41 2.86 -19.15
N SER A 80 -0.77 4.06 -18.72
CA SER A 80 0.11 5.24 -18.78
C SER A 80 1.39 5.02 -17.99
N VAL A 81 1.29 4.39 -16.81
CA VAL A 81 2.46 4.02 -15.99
C VAL A 81 3.27 2.90 -16.66
N ILE A 82 2.61 1.85 -17.16
CA ILE A 82 3.30 0.70 -17.78
C ILE A 82 4.10 1.10 -19.02
N VAL A 83 3.54 1.94 -19.89
CA VAL A 83 4.22 2.40 -21.12
C VAL A 83 5.44 3.27 -20.78
N GLN A 84 5.38 3.99 -19.66
CA GLN A 84 6.42 4.92 -19.23
C GLN A 84 7.39 4.32 -18.21
N LYS A 85 7.29 3.04 -17.87
CA LYS A 85 8.08 2.41 -16.79
C LYS A 85 9.60 2.52 -16.95
N SER A 86 10.09 2.73 -18.17
CA SER A 86 11.51 2.95 -18.45
C SER A 86 12.04 4.31 -18.01
N LYS A 87 11.16 5.23 -17.56
CA LYS A 87 11.55 6.50 -16.93
C LYS A 87 12.13 6.32 -15.53
N LEU A 88 11.88 5.19 -14.88
CA LEU A 88 12.48 4.90 -13.58
C LEU A 88 13.92 4.47 -13.76
N GLU A 89 14.76 5.00 -12.89
CA GLU A 89 16.15 4.58 -12.80
C GLU A 89 16.29 3.35 -11.91
N SER A 90 17.23 2.47 -12.26
CA SER A 90 17.62 1.36 -11.41
C SER A 90 18.07 1.88 -10.03
N PRO A 91 17.69 1.21 -8.93
CA PRO A 91 17.10 -0.12 -8.87
C PRO A 91 15.56 -0.15 -8.88
N THR A 92 14.90 1.00 -8.96
CA THR A 92 13.43 1.07 -8.93
C THR A 92 12.83 0.60 -10.26
N SER A 93 11.83 -0.27 -10.19
CA SER A 93 11.21 -0.86 -11.38
C SER A 93 9.72 -1.11 -11.21
N ILE A 94 8.99 -1.11 -12.33
CA ILE A 94 7.56 -1.44 -12.38
C ILE A 94 7.35 -2.79 -13.06
N SER A 95 6.55 -3.63 -12.40
CA SER A 95 6.12 -4.92 -12.89
C SER A 95 4.60 -5.01 -12.96
N SER A 96 4.07 -5.41 -14.12
CA SER A 96 2.69 -5.84 -14.24
C SER A 96 2.49 -7.15 -13.49
N ILE A 97 1.35 -7.30 -12.82
CA ILE A 97 1.03 -8.54 -12.10
C ILE A 97 -0.07 -9.32 -12.81
N THR A 98 0.08 -10.64 -12.83
CA THR A 98 -0.98 -11.58 -13.28
C THR A 98 -1.74 -12.17 -12.09
N LYS A 99 -1.15 -12.07 -10.89
CA LYS A 99 -1.74 -12.41 -9.58
C LYS A 99 -1.15 -11.46 -8.54
N ILE A 100 -1.91 -11.12 -7.51
CA ILE A 100 -1.36 -10.36 -6.38
C ILE A 100 -0.28 -11.23 -5.70
N PRO A 101 0.94 -10.71 -5.49
CA PRO A 101 2.01 -11.46 -4.81
C PRO A 101 1.55 -11.94 -3.43
N TRP A 102 1.76 -13.23 -3.16
CA TRP A 102 1.25 -13.91 -1.96
C TRP A 102 1.85 -13.35 -0.67
N ASP A 103 3.08 -12.85 -0.76
CA ASP A 103 3.83 -12.11 0.24
C ASP A 103 3.12 -10.80 0.65
N ILE A 104 2.45 -10.12 -0.29
CA ILE A 104 1.65 -8.92 -0.01
C ILE A 104 0.27 -9.28 0.56
N THR A 105 -0.36 -10.34 0.05
CA THR A 105 -1.67 -10.77 0.56
C THR A 105 -1.61 -11.28 2.00
N ARG A 106 -0.55 -12.01 2.37
CA ARG A 106 -0.35 -12.49 3.75
C ARG A 106 -0.28 -11.32 4.73
N SER A 107 0.48 -10.27 4.41
CA SER A 107 0.57 -9.07 5.26
C SER A 107 -0.75 -8.32 5.41
N ASN A 108 -1.64 -8.39 4.42
CA ASN A 108 -2.96 -7.75 4.45
C ASN A 108 -4.04 -8.60 5.16
N GLU A 109 -4.01 -9.92 5.03
CA GLU A 109 -4.99 -10.83 5.66
C GLU A 109 -4.80 -10.91 7.18
N GLU A 110 -3.56 -10.85 7.66
CA GLU A 110 -3.23 -10.68 9.08
C GLU A 110 -3.84 -9.38 9.65
N LEU A 111 -3.95 -8.32 8.83
CA LEU A 111 -4.53 -7.04 9.23
C LEU A 111 -6.05 -7.13 9.41
N SER A 112 -6.75 -7.80 8.49
CA SER A 112 -8.21 -8.03 8.63
C SER A 112 -8.57 -8.80 9.89
N LYS A 113 -7.71 -9.73 10.33
CA LYS A 113 -7.92 -10.51 11.56
C LYS A 113 -7.67 -9.70 12.84
N VAL A 114 -6.79 -8.69 12.80
CA VAL A 114 -6.53 -7.82 13.96
C VAL A 114 -7.63 -6.77 14.14
N THR A 115 -8.18 -6.22 13.05
CA THR A 115 -9.31 -5.27 13.12
C THR A 115 -10.62 -5.91 13.59
N ASP A 116 -10.84 -7.21 13.31
CA ASP A 116 -12.01 -7.95 13.80
C ASP A 116 -11.93 -8.29 15.30
N MET A 117 -10.76 -8.15 15.94
CA MET A 117 -10.61 -8.32 17.39
C MET A 117 -10.73 -7.02 18.18
N TRP A 118 -10.69 -5.85 17.53
CA TRP A 118 -10.74 -4.55 18.22
C TRP A 118 -12.13 -3.89 18.15
N THR A 119 -13.13 -4.59 17.63
CA THR A 119 -14.51 -4.08 17.51
C THR A 119 -15.54 -4.86 18.34
N LYS A 120 -15.10 -5.69 19.30
CA LYS A 120 -16.04 -6.45 20.16
C LYS A 120 -16.00 -6.22 21.66
N ASP A 121 -15.09 -5.38 22.18
CA ASP A 121 -14.97 -5.18 23.64
C ASP A 121 -15.12 -3.73 24.12
N ASP A 122 -15.73 -2.83 23.32
CA ASP A 122 -15.99 -1.43 23.72
C ASP A 122 -17.49 -1.06 23.74
N GLU A 123 -18.35 -2.03 24.09
CA GLU A 123 -19.76 -1.78 24.42
C GLU A 123 -20.08 -2.15 25.87
N MET A 124 -19.25 -1.69 26.82
CA MET A 124 -19.63 -1.77 28.24
C MET A 124 -18.93 -0.70 29.09
N ARG A 125 -19.22 0.59 28.87
CA ARG A 125 -18.99 1.62 29.91
C ARG A 125 -19.64 3.01 29.71
N ALA A 126 -20.88 3.06 29.22
CA ALA A 126 -21.67 4.29 29.22
C ALA A 126 -22.98 4.16 29.99
N SER A 127 -22.91 3.76 31.27
CA SER A 127 -24.06 3.84 32.19
C SER A 127 -23.65 3.79 33.67
N PHE A 128 -22.73 4.64 34.10
CA PHE A 128 -22.57 4.96 35.53
C PHE A 128 -22.21 6.44 35.66
N PHE A 129 -22.96 7.15 36.51
CA PHE A 129 -22.91 8.61 36.79
C PHE A 129 -23.88 9.51 36.02
N GLU A 130 -25.17 9.24 36.16
CA GLU A 130 -26.16 10.29 36.44
C GLU A 130 -27.24 9.72 37.37
N ASN A 131 -27.06 9.91 38.68
CA ASN A 131 -28.12 10.06 39.69
C ASN A 131 -27.49 10.22 41.08
N ILE A 132 -26.88 11.38 41.32
CA ILE A 132 -26.84 11.99 42.65
C ILE A 132 -27.17 13.47 42.44
N LEU A 133 -28.47 13.79 42.53
CA LEU A 133 -29.03 14.93 43.25
C LEU A 133 -30.56 14.93 43.10
#